data_AF-A0A953UF77-F1
#
_entry.id   AF-A0A953UF77-F1
#
_cell.length_a   1.000
_cell.length_b   1.000
_cell.length_c   1.000
_cell.angle_alpha   90.00
_cell.angle_beta   90.00
_cell.angle_gamma   90.00
#
_symmetry.space_group_name_H-M   'P 1'
#
loop_
_entity.id
_entity.type
_entity.pdbx_description
1 polymer ?
#
loop_
_entity_poly.entity_id
_entity_poly.type
_entity_poly.pdbx_seq_one_letter_code
_entity_poly.pdbx_strand_id
1 'polypeptide(L)'
;MISAVRLEEFAVALDLTERFKTRNLGDHLLRQEVKPKCVSDQDWALYQGYLAEVREKERAADGSPSSEGAVRERGAVRSLEDLDALRGLRARVTELERRFGGLDPDYVPFAPPLGMEEIAKLPRVLDAVLVEFRVTSEGTYVFLVGPGERELCRDQMVEVPELTAAKLRELLFEWPVAGVTVTWIGQGEQPEDMALWFSKLLKTCYEHGGNPPLWQDDQDQACGRLYDVALTKVHQRLRERYPGTRRLILIPSQGLHLLPLHACCWADEGGVRRYLLDDLEAMLGAKRKELSKVRMSAVDAVNAQFRLRGMPEKPFANPYYWAAFQCIGAGWRPRK
;
A
#
# COMPACT_ATOMS: atom_id res chain seq x y z
N MET A 1 -8.22 -8.49 -13.44
CA MET A 1 -6.84 -8.79 -13.02
C MET A 1 -6.60 -10.30 -13.02
N ILE A 2 -7.25 -11.11 -12.17
CA ILE A 2 -7.03 -12.57 -12.11
C ILE A 2 -7.18 -13.25 -13.47
N SER A 3 -8.22 -12.92 -14.24
CA SER A 3 -8.39 -13.47 -15.60
C SER A 3 -7.22 -13.13 -16.54
N ALA A 4 -6.66 -11.92 -16.46
CA ALA A 4 -5.51 -11.52 -17.28
C ALA A 4 -4.25 -12.29 -16.87
N VAL A 5 -4.05 -12.53 -15.57
CA VAL A 5 -2.95 -13.38 -15.08
C VAL A 5 -3.09 -14.82 -15.60
N ARG A 6 -4.30 -15.39 -15.58
CA ARG A 6 -4.57 -16.75 -16.10
C ARG A 6 -4.39 -16.86 -17.62
N LEU A 7 -4.55 -15.76 -18.35
CA LEU A 7 -4.27 -15.66 -19.78
C LEU A 7 -2.82 -15.27 -20.08
N GLU A 8 -1.96 -15.17 -19.06
CA GLU A 8 -0.55 -14.75 -19.16
C GLU A 8 -0.35 -13.33 -19.71
N GLU A 9 -1.38 -12.48 -19.65
CA GLU A 9 -1.32 -11.07 -20.01
C GLU A 9 -0.85 -10.22 -18.81
N PHE A 10 0.38 -10.44 -18.35
CA PHE A 10 0.88 -9.85 -17.10
C PHE A 10 0.96 -8.31 -17.12
N ALA A 11 1.29 -7.71 -18.27
CA ALA A 11 1.27 -6.25 -18.42
C ALA A 11 -0.14 -5.67 -18.27
N VAL A 12 -1.14 -6.33 -18.85
CA VAL A 12 -2.56 -5.97 -18.70
C VAL A 12 -3.00 -6.18 -17.26
N ALA A 13 -2.58 -7.27 -16.63
CA ALA A 13 -2.84 -7.50 -15.21
C ALA A 13 -2.27 -6.36 -14.36
N LEU A 14 -1.01 -5.94 -14.54
CA LEU A 14 -0.41 -4.83 -13.79
C LEU A 14 -1.13 -3.49 -14.05
N ASP A 15 -1.43 -3.15 -15.31
CA ASP A 15 -2.15 -1.91 -15.67
C ASP A 15 -3.56 -1.86 -15.05
N LEU A 16 -4.32 -2.96 -15.14
CA LEU A 16 -5.62 -3.07 -14.46
C LEU A 16 -5.49 -2.75 -12.98
N THR A 17 -4.35 -3.07 -12.40
CA THR A 17 -4.13 -3.01 -10.99
C THR A 17 -3.69 -1.62 -10.53
N GLU A 18 -2.91 -0.89 -11.34
CA GLU A 18 -2.70 0.55 -11.18
C GLU A 18 -4.01 1.32 -11.28
N ARG A 19 -4.86 1.01 -12.25
CA ARG A 19 -6.19 1.64 -12.41
C ARG A 19 -7.07 1.53 -11.17
N PHE A 20 -6.91 0.47 -10.38
CA PHE A 20 -7.65 0.30 -9.13
C PHE A 20 -7.02 1.07 -7.96
N LYS A 21 -5.72 1.41 -7.99
CA LYS A 21 -5.09 2.28 -6.97
C LYS A 21 -5.54 3.74 -7.12
N THR A 22 -5.57 4.26 -8.35
CA THR A 22 -5.94 5.65 -8.69
C THR A 22 -7.43 5.97 -8.52
N ARG A 23 -8.20 5.01 -8.01
CA ARG A 23 -9.63 5.16 -7.70
C ARG A 23 -9.90 5.02 -6.20
N ASN A 24 -8.87 5.17 -5.37
CA ASN A 24 -9.04 5.12 -3.93
C ASN A 24 -9.80 6.35 -3.41
N LEU A 25 -10.33 6.20 -2.20
CA LEU A 25 -11.10 7.23 -1.50
C LEU A 25 -10.41 8.60 -1.49
N GLY A 26 -9.08 8.65 -1.39
CA GLY A 26 -8.29 9.89 -1.46
C GLY A 26 -8.47 10.64 -2.79
N ASP A 27 -8.48 9.94 -3.92
CA ASP A 27 -8.74 10.56 -5.22
C ASP A 27 -10.20 10.99 -5.32
N HIS A 28 -11.14 10.21 -4.78
CA HIS A 28 -12.54 10.59 -4.69
C HIS A 28 -12.79 11.84 -3.82
N LEU A 29 -12.01 12.01 -2.75
CA LEU A 29 -12.06 13.20 -1.89
C LEU A 29 -11.42 14.40 -2.60
N LEU A 30 -10.22 14.23 -3.18
CA LEU A 30 -9.54 15.28 -3.94
C LEU A 30 -10.34 15.78 -5.15
N ARG A 31 -11.08 14.88 -5.83
CA ARG A 31 -12.00 15.24 -6.94
C ARG A 31 -13.08 16.24 -6.52
N GLN A 32 -13.41 16.32 -5.23
CA GLN A 32 -14.45 17.23 -4.74
C GLN A 32 -13.88 18.55 -4.26
N GLU A 33 -12.66 18.53 -3.72
CA GLU A 33 -12.12 19.67 -2.99
C GLU A 33 -11.20 20.56 -3.82
N VAL A 34 -10.49 19.99 -4.81
CA VAL A 34 -9.43 20.73 -5.51
C VAL A 34 -9.74 20.82 -7.00
N LYS A 35 -9.98 22.03 -7.51
CA LYS A 35 -10.11 22.28 -8.95
C LYS A 35 -8.76 22.14 -9.67
N PRO A 36 -8.68 21.49 -10.85
CA PRO A 36 -7.48 21.51 -11.68
C PRO A 36 -7.10 22.94 -12.11
N LYS A 37 -5.80 23.22 -12.26
CA LYS A 37 -5.31 24.59 -12.48
C LYS A 37 -5.79 25.20 -13.80
N CYS A 38 -5.86 24.37 -14.84
CA CYS A 38 -6.19 24.80 -16.20
C CYS A 38 -7.68 24.65 -16.55
N VAL A 39 -8.54 24.32 -15.58
CA VAL A 39 -9.97 24.12 -15.80
C VAL A 39 -10.76 25.36 -15.36
N SER A 40 -11.66 25.82 -16.23
CA SER A 40 -12.52 26.98 -15.96
C SER A 40 -13.48 26.71 -14.79
N ASP A 41 -13.89 27.75 -14.08
CA ASP A 41 -14.86 27.60 -12.98
C ASP A 41 -16.21 27.05 -13.47
N GLN A 42 -16.63 27.44 -14.68
CA GLN A 42 -17.87 26.96 -15.27
C GLN A 42 -17.82 25.46 -15.56
N ASP A 43 -16.74 24.97 -16.17
CA ASP A 43 -16.59 23.55 -16.47
C ASP A 43 -16.46 22.72 -15.20
N TRP A 44 -15.75 23.24 -14.20
CA TRP A 44 -15.62 22.58 -12.91
C TRP A 44 -16.96 22.48 -12.19
N ALA A 45 -17.76 23.55 -12.17
CA ALA A 45 -19.09 23.54 -11.60
C ALA A 45 -20.02 22.55 -12.33
N LEU A 46 -19.93 22.46 -13.66
CA LEU A 46 -20.66 21.48 -14.46
C LEU A 46 -20.28 20.04 -14.09
N TYR A 47 -18.97 19.77 -13.96
CA TYR A 47 -18.46 18.47 -13.52
C TYR A 47 -18.97 18.08 -12.13
N GLN A 48 -18.89 19.00 -11.16
CA GLN A 48 -19.41 18.77 -9.81
C GLN A 48 -20.92 18.51 -9.82
N GLY A 49 -21.67 19.22 -10.67
CA GLY A 49 -23.11 18.98 -10.89
C GLY A 49 -23.39 17.55 -11.35
N TYR A 50 -22.68 17.06 -12.38
CA TYR A 50 -22.84 15.68 -12.83
C TYR A 50 -22.43 14.64 -11.78
N LEU A 51 -21.37 14.88 -11.01
CA LEU A 51 -21.00 13.98 -9.91
C LEU A 51 -22.10 13.92 -8.83
N ALA A 52 -22.70 15.06 -8.48
CA ALA A 52 -23.79 15.10 -7.53
C ALA A 52 -25.02 14.32 -8.01
N GLU A 53 -25.40 14.48 -9.29
CA GLU A 53 -26.52 13.79 -9.91
C GLU A 53 -26.30 12.26 -9.99
N VAL A 54 -25.08 11.83 -10.35
CA VAL A 54 -24.70 10.40 -10.33
C VAL A 54 -24.90 9.81 -8.94
N ARG A 55 -24.41 10.49 -7.89
CA ARG A 55 -24.54 10.01 -6.50
C ARG A 55 -25.97 9.97 -6.02
N GLU A 56 -26.79 10.93 -6.43
CA GLU A 56 -28.22 10.95 -6.09
C GLU A 56 -28.93 9.75 -6.70
N LYS A 57 -28.71 9.48 -8.00
CA LYS A 57 -29.28 8.32 -8.69
C LYS A 57 -28.76 6.99 -8.15
N GLU A 58 -27.47 6.89 -7.80
CA GLU A 58 -26.91 5.69 -7.17
C GLU A 58 -27.54 5.45 -5.79
N ARG A 59 -27.67 6.49 -4.96
CA ARG A 59 -28.36 6.38 -3.65
C ARG A 59 -29.81 5.94 -3.80
N ALA A 60 -30.53 6.48 -4.78
CA ALA A 60 -31.89 6.05 -5.08
C ALA A 60 -31.94 4.58 -5.55
N ALA A 61 -30.94 4.13 -6.31
CA ALA A 61 -30.87 2.78 -6.86
C ALA A 61 -30.41 1.70 -5.87
N ASP A 62 -29.61 2.06 -4.87
CA ASP A 62 -29.15 1.15 -3.81
C ASP A 62 -30.23 0.95 -2.73
N GLY A 63 -31.26 1.80 -2.70
CA GLY A 63 -32.42 1.60 -1.86
C GLY A 63 -32.09 1.51 -0.37
N SER A 64 -31.04 2.23 0.08
CA SER A 64 -30.67 2.26 1.50
C SER A 64 -31.91 2.68 2.30
N PRO A 65 -32.45 1.79 3.14
CA PRO A 65 -33.65 2.09 3.91
C PRO A 65 -33.28 3.13 4.95
N SER A 66 -33.72 4.38 4.75
CA SER A 66 -33.94 5.27 5.87
C SER A 66 -35.03 4.64 6.74
N SER A 67 -34.61 4.07 7.88
CA SER A 67 -35.42 3.80 9.08
C SER A 67 -36.80 3.13 8.89
N GLU A 68 -36.85 1.86 9.28
CA GLU A 68 -37.97 1.17 9.95
C GLU A 68 -39.38 1.33 9.38
N GLY A 69 -39.84 0.35 8.58
CA GLY A 69 -41.28 0.10 8.47
C GLY A 69 -41.79 -0.63 7.22
N ALA A 70 -41.13 -0.51 6.07
CA ALA A 70 -41.69 -1.02 4.81
C ALA A 70 -40.82 -2.11 4.17
N VAL A 71 -40.85 -3.30 4.76
CA VAL A 71 -40.38 -4.53 4.13
C VAL A 71 -41.61 -5.21 3.50
N ARG A 72 -41.87 -4.99 2.20
CA ARG A 72 -42.44 -6.04 1.31
C ARG A 72 -42.66 -5.71 -0.16
N GLU A 73 -42.42 -4.48 -0.64
CA GLU A 73 -42.50 -4.18 -2.09
C GLU A 73 -41.14 -3.82 -2.73
N ARG A 74 -40.04 -4.42 -2.24
CA ARG A 74 -38.73 -4.32 -2.92
C ARG A 74 -38.62 -5.32 -4.06
N GLY A 75 -39.43 -5.07 -5.08
CA GLY A 75 -39.34 -5.67 -6.40
C GLY A 75 -39.57 -4.61 -7.48
N ALA A 76 -39.33 -3.33 -7.17
CA ALA A 76 -39.34 -2.27 -8.17
C ALA A 76 -38.14 -2.48 -9.09
N VAL A 77 -38.43 -3.14 -10.21
CA VAL A 77 -37.67 -3.11 -11.45
C VAL A 77 -37.07 -1.72 -11.59
N ARG A 78 -35.73 -1.64 -11.50
CA ARG A 78 -35.00 -0.44 -11.94
C ARG A 78 -35.50 -0.16 -13.35
N SER A 79 -36.14 0.99 -13.57
CA SER A 79 -36.59 1.32 -14.92
C SER A 79 -35.35 1.29 -15.81
N LEU A 80 -35.47 0.67 -17.00
CA LEU A 80 -34.36 0.69 -17.97
C LEU A 80 -33.92 2.14 -18.25
N GLU A 81 -34.87 3.07 -18.19
CA GLU A 81 -34.66 4.52 -18.29
C GLU A 81 -33.71 5.07 -17.23
N ASP A 82 -33.83 4.66 -15.95
CA ASP A 82 -32.92 5.12 -14.89
C ASP A 82 -31.50 4.59 -15.08
N LEU A 83 -31.37 3.34 -15.52
CA LEU A 83 -30.07 2.74 -15.82
C LEU A 83 -29.41 3.44 -17.02
N ASP A 84 -30.17 3.75 -18.07
CA ASP A 84 -29.67 4.46 -19.24
C ASP A 84 -29.34 5.94 -18.93
N ALA A 85 -30.14 6.60 -18.08
CA ALA A 85 -29.83 7.93 -17.58
C ALA A 85 -28.52 7.93 -16.78
N LEU A 86 -28.32 6.97 -15.88
CA LEU A 86 -27.10 6.83 -15.11
C LEU A 86 -25.88 6.56 -16.00
N ARG A 87 -26.03 5.72 -17.03
CA ARG A 87 -24.99 5.48 -18.05
C ARG A 87 -24.64 6.77 -18.79
N GLY A 88 -25.65 7.54 -19.21
CA GLY A 88 -25.47 8.83 -19.87
C GLY A 88 -24.70 9.84 -19.02
N LEU A 89 -25.03 9.95 -17.73
CA LEU A 89 -24.31 10.81 -16.78
C LEU A 89 -22.86 10.37 -16.60
N ARG A 90 -22.61 9.07 -16.39
CA ARG A 90 -21.25 8.54 -16.26
C ARG A 90 -20.41 8.78 -17.51
N ALA A 91 -21.01 8.70 -18.71
CA ALA A 91 -20.33 9.03 -19.95
C ALA A 91 -19.92 10.51 -20.01
N ARG A 92 -20.80 11.43 -19.58
CA ARG A 92 -20.49 12.87 -19.52
C ARG A 92 -19.40 13.19 -18.50
N VAL A 93 -19.44 12.56 -17.31
CA VAL A 93 -18.37 12.66 -16.31
C VAL A 93 -17.05 12.20 -16.92
N THR A 94 -17.01 11.01 -17.52
CA THR A 94 -15.81 10.44 -18.16
C THR A 94 -15.25 11.36 -19.24
N GLU A 95 -16.10 11.97 -20.06
CA GLU A 95 -15.67 12.90 -21.11
C GLU A 95 -15.06 14.19 -20.54
N LEU A 96 -15.64 14.75 -19.47
CA LEU A 96 -15.05 15.89 -18.77
C LEU A 96 -13.72 15.51 -18.11
N GLU A 97 -13.62 14.35 -17.45
CA GLU A 97 -12.35 13.87 -16.85
C GLU A 97 -11.26 13.73 -17.91
N ARG A 98 -11.59 13.15 -19.07
CA ARG A 98 -10.67 13.03 -20.21
C ARG A 98 -10.22 14.41 -20.70
N ARG A 99 -11.14 15.36 -20.84
CA ARG A 99 -10.82 16.73 -21.27
C ARG A 99 -9.95 17.45 -20.24
N PHE A 100 -10.26 17.31 -18.95
CA PHE A 100 -9.50 17.90 -17.86
C PHE A 100 -8.09 17.31 -17.75
N GLY A 101 -7.95 15.99 -17.90
CA GLY A 101 -6.63 15.34 -17.97
C GLY A 101 -5.78 15.84 -19.15
N GLY A 102 -6.39 16.23 -20.26
CA GLY A 102 -5.68 16.89 -21.36
C GLY A 102 -5.24 18.32 -21.06
N LEU A 103 -5.97 19.05 -20.21
CA LEU A 103 -5.66 20.43 -19.83
C LEU A 103 -4.67 20.53 -18.66
N ASP A 104 -4.74 19.58 -17.71
CA ASP A 104 -3.88 19.50 -16.53
C ASP A 104 -3.43 18.03 -16.32
N PRO A 105 -2.44 17.53 -17.09
CA PRO A 105 -1.99 16.14 -17.03
C PRO A 105 -1.42 15.72 -15.67
N ASP A 106 -0.94 16.68 -14.88
CA ASP A 106 -0.38 16.47 -13.55
C ASP A 106 -1.47 16.41 -12.45
N TYR A 107 -2.73 16.66 -12.79
CA TYR A 107 -3.83 16.59 -11.85
C TYR A 107 -4.19 15.13 -11.54
N VAL A 108 -3.67 14.64 -10.41
CA VAL A 108 -3.68 13.22 -9.99
C VAL A 108 -5.02 12.51 -10.23
N PRO A 109 -6.19 13.07 -9.90
CA PRO A 109 -7.44 12.35 -10.12
C PRO A 109 -7.81 12.05 -11.57
N PHE A 110 -7.24 12.79 -12.54
CA PHE A 110 -7.43 12.61 -13.98
C PHE A 110 -6.16 12.18 -14.70
N ALA A 111 -5.04 12.09 -13.98
CA ALA A 111 -3.79 11.59 -14.53
C ALA A 111 -4.04 10.17 -15.06
N PRO A 112 -3.61 9.85 -16.29
CA PRO A 112 -3.72 8.51 -16.80
C PRO A 112 -2.98 7.56 -15.84
N PRO A 113 -3.49 6.33 -15.63
CA PRO A 113 -2.74 5.30 -14.93
C PRO A 113 -1.37 5.13 -15.58
N LEU A 114 -0.35 4.90 -14.76
CA LEU A 114 1.00 4.68 -15.27
C LEU A 114 1.00 3.41 -16.13
N GLY A 115 1.40 3.56 -17.38
CA GLY A 115 1.63 2.43 -18.28
C GLY A 115 2.89 1.67 -17.88
N MET A 116 3.04 0.44 -18.40
CA MET A 116 4.22 -0.40 -18.12
C MET A 116 5.54 0.31 -18.44
N GLU A 117 5.59 1.10 -19.52
CA GLU A 117 6.78 1.87 -19.89
C GLU A 117 7.15 2.90 -18.80
N GLU A 118 6.17 3.52 -18.17
CA GLU A 118 6.37 4.52 -17.12
C GLU A 118 6.75 3.86 -15.79
N ILE A 119 6.08 2.76 -15.44
CA ILE A 119 6.44 1.94 -14.27
C ILE A 119 7.89 1.47 -14.38
N ALA A 120 8.31 1.00 -15.56
CA ALA A 120 9.68 0.52 -15.81
C ALA A 120 10.76 1.61 -15.72
N LYS A 121 10.41 2.89 -15.89
CA LYS A 121 11.38 3.99 -15.73
C LYS A 121 11.89 4.09 -14.29
N LEU A 122 11.04 3.81 -13.30
CA LEU A 122 11.40 3.98 -11.89
C LEU A 122 12.49 2.98 -11.43
N PRO A 123 12.35 1.64 -11.61
CA PRO A 123 13.42 0.65 -11.41
C PRO A 123 14.73 1.02 -12.09
N ARG A 124 14.67 1.50 -13.35
CA ARG A 124 15.85 1.87 -14.13
C ARG A 124 16.59 3.07 -13.55
N VAL A 125 15.87 4.13 -13.15
CA VAL A 125 16.47 5.34 -12.58
C VAL A 125 17.08 5.06 -11.21
N LEU A 126 16.43 4.20 -10.42
CA LEU A 126 16.85 3.90 -9.05
C LEU A 126 17.82 2.73 -8.94
N ASP A 127 18.09 2.02 -10.04
CA ASP A 127 18.83 0.75 -10.06
C ASP A 127 18.28 -0.21 -8.99
N ALA A 128 16.98 -0.48 -9.10
CA ALA A 128 16.19 -1.21 -8.12
C ALA A 128 15.23 -2.18 -8.82
N VAL A 129 14.67 -3.14 -8.06
CA VAL A 129 13.53 -3.95 -8.51
C VAL A 129 12.27 -3.47 -7.81
N LEU A 130 11.24 -3.13 -8.58
CA LEU A 130 9.92 -2.84 -8.05
C LEU A 130 9.18 -4.14 -7.80
N VAL A 131 8.62 -4.27 -6.60
CA VAL A 131 7.92 -5.46 -6.10
C VAL A 131 6.51 -5.03 -5.72
N GLU A 132 5.55 -5.31 -6.60
CA GLU A 132 4.18 -4.90 -6.41
C GLU A 132 3.27 -6.05 -5.99
N PHE A 133 2.70 -5.96 -4.79
CA PHE A 133 1.84 -6.99 -4.22
C PHE A 133 0.40 -6.72 -4.52
N ARG A 134 -0.33 -7.74 -4.97
CA ARG A 134 -1.77 -7.67 -5.24
C ARG A 134 -2.51 -8.79 -4.57
N VAL A 135 -3.00 -8.46 -3.38
CA VAL A 135 -3.75 -9.34 -2.50
C VAL A 135 -5.16 -9.51 -3.05
N THR A 136 -5.62 -10.75 -3.18
CA THR A 136 -6.97 -11.10 -3.63
C THR A 136 -7.58 -12.16 -2.71
N SER A 137 -8.85 -12.50 -2.93
CA SER A 137 -9.49 -13.64 -2.25
C SER A 137 -8.90 -14.99 -2.63
N GLU A 138 -8.26 -15.11 -3.81
CA GLU A 138 -7.72 -16.37 -4.33
C GLU A 138 -6.20 -16.53 -4.08
N GLY A 139 -5.57 -15.54 -3.46
CA GLY A 139 -4.12 -15.49 -3.24
C GLY A 139 -3.54 -14.13 -3.61
N THR A 140 -2.24 -13.96 -3.42
CA THR A 140 -1.52 -12.75 -3.79
C THR A 140 -0.70 -12.97 -5.04
N TYR A 141 -0.78 -12.02 -5.97
CA TYR A 141 0.07 -11.95 -7.15
C TYR A 141 1.12 -10.86 -6.92
N VAL A 142 2.40 -11.19 -7.14
CA VAL A 142 3.50 -10.25 -6.96
C VAL A 142 4.19 -10.03 -8.30
N PHE A 143 4.22 -8.79 -8.77
CA PHE A 143 4.87 -8.39 -10.00
C PHE A 143 6.26 -7.82 -9.69
N LEU A 144 7.28 -8.31 -10.39
CA LEU A 144 8.68 -7.91 -10.23
C LEU A 144 9.12 -7.17 -11.49
N VAL A 145 9.46 -5.89 -11.36
CA VAL A 145 9.97 -5.08 -12.49
C VAL A 145 11.40 -4.66 -12.18
N GLY A 146 12.36 -5.29 -12.86
CA GLY A 146 13.78 -5.00 -12.73
C GLY A 146 14.26 -3.82 -13.59
N PRO A 147 15.52 -3.38 -13.37
CA PRO A 147 16.10 -2.31 -14.15
C PRO A 147 16.29 -2.74 -15.62
N GLY A 148 15.70 -1.97 -16.53
CA GLY A 148 15.84 -2.20 -17.98
C GLY A 148 14.79 -3.12 -18.61
N GLU A 149 13.90 -3.70 -17.80
CA GLU A 149 12.76 -4.46 -18.32
C GLU A 149 11.74 -3.52 -18.97
N ARG A 150 11.12 -3.97 -20.06
CA ARG A 150 10.09 -3.19 -20.79
C ARG A 150 8.74 -3.90 -20.81
N GLU A 151 8.75 -5.19 -20.56
CA GLU A 151 7.60 -6.08 -20.62
C GLU A 151 7.64 -7.03 -19.42
N LEU A 152 6.48 -7.59 -19.07
CA LEU A 152 6.33 -8.58 -18.00
C LEU A 152 6.07 -9.95 -18.61
N CYS A 153 6.84 -10.95 -18.20
CA CYS A 153 6.64 -12.36 -18.50
C CYS A 153 6.37 -13.17 -17.22
N ARG A 154 6.15 -14.47 -17.38
CA ARG A 154 5.84 -15.40 -16.28
C ARG A 154 6.89 -15.38 -15.17
N ASP A 155 8.17 -15.25 -15.52
CA ASP A 155 9.27 -15.24 -14.56
C ASP A 155 9.29 -14.00 -13.66
N GLN A 156 8.62 -12.93 -14.09
CA GLN A 156 8.46 -11.68 -13.32
C GLN A 156 7.20 -11.68 -12.46
N MET A 157 6.42 -12.76 -12.48
CA MET A 157 5.23 -12.91 -11.65
C MET A 157 5.41 -14.06 -10.65
N VAL A 158 5.09 -13.78 -9.40
CA VAL A 158 5.11 -14.75 -8.31
C VAL A 158 3.72 -14.88 -7.73
N GLU A 159 3.20 -16.11 -7.73
CA GLU A 159 1.95 -16.44 -7.03
C GLU A 159 2.26 -16.86 -5.60
N VAL A 160 1.57 -16.22 -4.65
CA VAL A 160 1.61 -16.50 -3.22
C VAL A 160 0.19 -16.89 -2.79
N PRO A 161 -0.27 -18.11 -3.11
CA PRO A 161 -1.64 -18.55 -2.86
C PRO A 161 -1.99 -18.57 -1.36
N GLU A 162 -1.00 -18.73 -0.49
CA GLU A 162 -1.18 -18.74 0.96
C GLU A 162 -1.59 -17.36 1.51
N LEU A 163 -1.19 -16.28 0.84
CA LEU A 163 -1.53 -14.91 1.24
C LEU A 163 -2.79 -14.44 0.53
N THR A 164 -3.96 -14.78 1.08
CA THR A 164 -5.26 -14.25 0.62
C THR A 164 -5.64 -12.96 1.38
N ALA A 165 -6.67 -12.25 0.95
CA ALA A 165 -7.24 -11.12 1.69
C ALA A 165 -7.74 -11.52 3.09
N ALA A 166 -8.26 -12.75 3.23
CA ALA A 166 -8.65 -13.30 4.52
C ALA A 166 -7.42 -13.58 5.40
N LYS A 167 -6.35 -14.17 4.83
CA LYS A 167 -5.10 -14.40 5.57
C LYS A 167 -4.41 -13.09 5.96
N LEU A 168 -4.45 -12.07 5.10
CA LEU A 168 -3.94 -10.75 5.45
C LEU A 168 -4.70 -10.15 6.64
N ARG A 169 -6.04 -10.28 6.66
CA ARG A 169 -6.85 -9.87 7.80
C ARG A 169 -6.45 -10.64 9.06
N GLU A 170 -6.29 -11.95 8.96
CA GLU A 170 -5.77 -12.79 10.06
C GLU A 170 -4.42 -12.26 10.56
N LEU A 171 -3.44 -12.02 9.68
CA LEU A 171 -2.12 -11.49 10.05
C LEU A 171 -2.18 -10.11 10.72
N LEU A 172 -3.19 -9.28 10.38
CA LEU A 172 -3.38 -7.97 10.99
C LEU A 172 -4.08 -8.03 12.36
N PHE A 173 -4.94 -9.01 12.58
CA PHE A 173 -5.84 -9.06 13.74
C PHE A 173 -5.67 -10.29 14.65
N GLU A 174 -4.83 -11.24 14.27
CA GLU A 174 -4.52 -12.45 15.03
C GLU A 174 -3.01 -12.55 15.16
N TRP A 175 -2.50 -12.04 16.29
CA TRP A 175 -1.10 -12.12 16.62
C TRP A 175 -0.92 -13.11 17.77
N PRO A 176 -0.25 -14.25 17.55
CA PRO A 176 0.19 -15.10 18.63
C PRO A 176 1.23 -14.35 19.46
N VAL A 177 0.91 -14.11 20.73
CA VAL A 177 1.83 -13.59 21.74
C VAL A 177 1.96 -14.67 22.80
N ALA A 178 3.18 -15.18 23.03
CA ALA A 178 3.49 -16.14 24.10
C ALA A 178 2.53 -17.37 24.21
N GLY A 179 2.09 -17.94 23.09
CA GLY A 179 1.23 -19.14 23.07
C GLY A 179 -0.26 -18.86 23.28
N VAL A 180 -0.67 -17.59 23.36
CA VAL A 180 -2.07 -17.17 23.34
C VAL A 180 -2.36 -16.53 21.99
N THR A 181 -3.31 -17.11 21.24
CA THR A 181 -3.89 -16.43 20.08
C THR A 181 -4.82 -15.36 20.61
N VAL A 182 -4.37 -14.12 20.56
CA VAL A 182 -5.26 -13.01 20.86
C VAL A 182 -5.96 -12.64 19.56
N THR A 183 -7.24 -12.96 19.45
CA THR A 183 -8.14 -12.45 18.42
C THR A 183 -8.60 -11.06 18.85
N TRP A 184 -8.05 -10.01 18.23
CA TRP A 184 -8.08 -8.65 18.77
C TRP A 184 -9.38 -7.87 18.46
N ILE A 185 -10.29 -8.47 17.70
CA ILE A 185 -11.68 -8.01 17.55
C ILE A 185 -12.53 -9.03 18.30
N GLY A 186 -12.95 -8.69 19.53
CA GLY A 186 -14.06 -9.43 20.16
C GLY A 186 -15.22 -9.44 19.18
N GLN A 187 -16.00 -10.53 19.10
CA GLN A 187 -17.02 -10.78 18.06
C GLN A 187 -18.16 -9.72 17.90
N GLY A 188 -18.01 -8.49 18.40
CA GLY A 188 -18.91 -7.37 18.16
C GLY A 188 -18.28 -5.97 18.14
N GLU A 189 -16.95 -5.80 18.18
CA GLU A 189 -16.33 -4.46 18.10
C GLU A 189 -16.13 -4.01 16.65
N GLN A 190 -16.60 -2.79 16.33
CA GLN A 190 -16.58 -2.23 14.97
C GLN A 190 -15.15 -1.87 14.54
N PRO A 191 -14.79 -1.99 13.24
CA PRO A 191 -13.45 -1.70 12.69
C PRO A 191 -12.95 -0.25 12.83
N GLU A 192 -13.78 0.66 13.36
CA GLU A 192 -13.58 2.12 13.34
C GLU A 192 -12.58 2.58 14.43
N ASP A 193 -12.20 1.68 15.34
CA ASP A 193 -11.32 1.94 16.47
C ASP A 193 -9.84 1.56 16.20
N MET A 194 -9.33 1.83 15.00
CA MET A 194 -7.88 1.70 14.71
C MET A 194 -7.00 2.54 15.67
N ALA A 195 -7.52 3.65 16.19
CA ALA A 195 -6.83 4.42 17.22
C ALA A 195 -6.71 3.66 18.55
N LEU A 196 -7.75 2.89 18.92
CA LEU A 196 -7.75 2.01 20.08
C LEU A 196 -6.80 0.82 19.88
N TRP A 197 -6.64 0.34 18.64
CA TRP A 197 -5.65 -0.66 18.24
C TRP A 197 -4.21 -0.19 18.50
N PHE A 198 -3.81 0.97 17.96
CA PHE A 198 -2.47 1.53 18.20
C PHE A 198 -2.23 1.76 19.69
N SER A 199 -3.25 2.25 20.40
CA SER A 199 -3.23 2.45 21.84
C SER A 199 -3.03 1.14 22.62
N LYS A 200 -3.74 0.05 22.28
CA LYS A 200 -3.60 -1.26 22.95
C LYS A 200 -2.25 -1.89 22.66
N LEU A 201 -1.76 -1.84 21.41
CA LEU A 201 -0.42 -2.31 21.06
C LEU A 201 0.65 -1.60 21.90
N LEU A 202 0.64 -0.26 21.89
CA LEU A 202 1.54 0.55 22.71
C LEU A 202 1.36 0.22 24.20
N LYS A 203 0.13 0.08 24.67
CA LYS A 203 -0.16 -0.26 26.07
C LYS A 203 0.40 -1.63 26.44
N THR A 204 0.30 -2.67 25.61
CA THR A 204 0.94 -3.97 25.85
C THR A 204 2.46 -3.85 25.84
N CYS A 205 3.05 -3.04 24.95
CA CYS A 205 4.50 -2.74 24.97
C CYS A 205 4.93 -2.08 26.29
N TYR A 206 4.11 -1.16 26.79
CA TYR A 206 4.38 -0.41 28.02
C TYR A 206 4.10 -1.23 29.29
N GLU A 207 3.02 -2.02 29.32
CA GLU A 207 2.57 -2.82 30.46
C GLU A 207 3.38 -4.10 30.65
N HIS A 208 4.03 -4.63 29.60
CA HIS A 208 5.06 -5.67 29.73
C HIS A 208 6.36 -5.17 30.37
N GLY A 209 6.34 -4.00 30.99
CA GLY A 209 7.20 -3.69 32.13
C GLY A 209 8.69 -3.57 31.81
N GLY A 210 9.03 -3.13 30.60
CA GLY A 210 10.43 -2.84 30.26
C GLY A 210 11.33 -4.06 30.29
N ASN A 211 10.85 -5.23 29.86
CA ASN A 211 11.70 -6.37 29.52
C ASN A 211 11.89 -6.45 27.98
N PRO A 212 12.77 -5.61 27.39
CA PRO A 212 13.00 -5.52 25.95
C PRO A 212 13.20 -6.85 25.21
N PRO A 213 13.84 -7.90 25.79
CA PRO A 213 14.07 -9.15 25.07
C PRO A 213 12.79 -9.85 24.60
N LEU A 214 11.73 -9.91 25.44
CA LEU A 214 10.51 -10.65 25.12
C LEU A 214 9.73 -10.01 23.96
N TRP A 215 9.64 -8.68 23.96
CA TRP A 215 9.00 -7.94 22.87
C TRP A 215 9.75 -8.11 21.54
N GLN A 216 11.08 -8.06 21.57
CA GLN A 216 11.91 -8.26 20.37
C GLN A 216 11.71 -9.66 19.80
N ASP A 217 11.69 -10.68 20.66
CA ASP A 217 11.43 -12.07 20.24
C ASP A 217 10.03 -12.25 19.63
N ASP A 218 9.00 -11.62 20.20
CA ASP A 218 7.64 -11.65 19.63
C ASP A 218 7.55 -10.93 18.27
N GLN A 219 8.24 -9.80 18.12
CA GLN A 219 8.33 -9.09 16.84
C GLN A 219 9.07 -9.92 15.80
N ASP A 220 10.20 -10.52 16.18
CA ASP A 220 10.99 -11.39 15.31
C ASP A 220 10.20 -12.63 14.90
N GLN A 221 9.50 -13.28 15.83
CA GLN A 221 8.68 -14.45 15.51
C GLN A 221 7.62 -14.10 14.47
N ALA A 222 6.98 -12.95 14.61
CA ALA A 222 5.92 -12.58 13.71
C ALA A 222 6.41 -12.02 12.38
N CYS A 223 7.56 -11.33 12.37
CA CYS A 223 8.25 -10.96 11.13
C CYS A 223 8.76 -12.20 10.39
N GLY A 224 9.16 -13.25 11.11
CA GLY A 224 9.44 -14.57 10.55
C GLY A 224 8.20 -15.20 9.92
N ARG A 225 7.08 -15.24 10.63
CA ARG A 225 5.80 -15.74 10.06
C ARG A 225 5.36 -14.94 8.83
N LEU A 226 5.48 -13.61 8.87
CA LEU A 226 5.16 -12.76 7.75
C LEU A 226 6.08 -13.04 6.56
N TYR A 227 7.38 -13.25 6.81
CA TYR A 227 8.33 -13.66 5.79
C TYR A 227 7.93 -14.99 5.14
N ASP A 228 7.63 -16.00 5.95
CA ASP A 228 7.25 -17.34 5.51
C ASP A 228 6.03 -17.29 4.58
N VAL A 229 5.00 -16.54 4.99
CA VAL A 229 3.73 -16.45 4.25
C VAL A 229 3.83 -15.55 3.02
N ALA A 230 4.45 -14.36 3.14
CA ALA A 230 4.35 -13.32 2.12
C ALA A 230 5.58 -13.20 1.21
N LEU A 231 6.77 -13.49 1.74
CA LEU A 231 8.02 -13.09 1.11
C LEU A 231 8.93 -14.23 0.70
N THR A 232 8.79 -15.44 1.25
CA THR A 232 9.71 -16.55 0.94
C THR A 232 9.83 -16.81 -0.57
N LYS A 233 8.69 -17.01 -1.26
CA LYS A 233 8.66 -17.24 -2.72
C LYS A 233 9.13 -16.01 -3.51
N VAL A 234 8.76 -14.82 -3.04
CA VAL A 234 9.11 -13.54 -3.68
C VAL A 234 10.62 -13.31 -3.60
N HIS A 235 11.20 -13.53 -2.43
CA HIS A 235 12.61 -13.34 -2.14
C HIS A 235 13.48 -14.35 -2.89
N GLN A 236 13.06 -15.62 -2.93
CA GLN A 236 13.71 -16.62 -3.77
C GLN A 236 13.75 -16.17 -5.23
N ARG A 237 12.59 -15.77 -5.80
CA ARG A 237 12.53 -15.30 -7.19
C ARG A 237 13.40 -14.07 -7.43
N LEU A 238 13.44 -13.13 -6.47
CA LEU A 238 14.29 -11.94 -6.56
C LEU A 238 15.77 -12.31 -6.65
N ARG A 239 16.25 -13.25 -5.83
CA ARG A 239 17.65 -13.71 -5.84
C ARG A 239 18.00 -14.45 -7.12
N GLU A 240 17.10 -15.30 -7.61
CA GLU A 240 17.31 -16.07 -8.84
C GLU A 240 17.36 -15.16 -10.07
N ARG A 241 16.41 -14.23 -10.20
CA ARG A 241 16.26 -13.39 -11.39
C ARG A 241 17.15 -12.16 -11.37
N TYR A 242 17.40 -11.59 -10.20
CA TYR A 242 18.14 -10.35 -10.05
C TYR A 242 19.27 -10.47 -9.01
N PRO A 243 20.25 -11.37 -9.24
CA PRO A 243 21.30 -11.68 -8.25
C PRO A 243 22.21 -10.51 -7.89
N GLY A 244 22.19 -9.43 -8.69
CA GLY A 244 22.94 -8.19 -8.44
C GLY A 244 22.14 -7.06 -7.81
N THR A 245 20.82 -7.22 -7.64
CA THR A 245 19.96 -6.16 -7.13
C THR A 245 20.25 -5.89 -5.65
N ARG A 246 20.46 -4.61 -5.32
CA ARG A 246 20.70 -4.13 -3.95
C ARG A 246 19.57 -3.27 -3.40
N ARG A 247 18.53 -3.05 -4.20
CA ARG A 247 17.45 -2.09 -3.90
C ARG A 247 16.12 -2.67 -4.33
N LEU A 248 15.16 -2.67 -3.42
CA LEU A 248 13.78 -3.03 -3.72
C LEU A 248 12.88 -1.82 -3.48
N ILE A 249 11.84 -1.70 -4.29
CA ILE A 249 10.74 -0.76 -4.11
C ILE A 249 9.51 -1.61 -3.83
N LEU A 250 9.10 -1.70 -2.56
CA LEU A 250 7.93 -2.49 -2.18
C LEU A 250 6.67 -1.64 -2.36
N ILE A 251 5.70 -2.14 -3.13
CA ILE A 251 4.38 -1.54 -3.29
C ILE A 251 3.34 -2.51 -2.74
N PRO A 252 3.11 -2.51 -1.41
CA PRO A 252 2.06 -3.30 -0.80
C PRO A 252 0.67 -2.81 -1.25
N SER A 253 -0.34 -3.69 -1.16
CA SER A 253 -1.75 -3.33 -1.38
C SER A 253 -2.64 -3.75 -0.22
N GLN A 254 -3.84 -3.15 -0.15
CA GLN A 254 -4.79 -3.35 0.96
C GLN A 254 -4.10 -3.10 2.30
N GLY A 255 -4.38 -3.87 3.36
CA GLY A 255 -3.75 -3.71 4.67
C GLY A 255 -2.30 -4.19 4.77
N LEU A 256 -1.70 -4.75 3.70
CA LEU A 256 -0.32 -5.27 3.74
C LEU A 256 0.72 -4.18 4.03
N HIS A 257 0.41 -2.91 3.71
CA HIS A 257 1.25 -1.78 4.07
C HIS A 257 1.34 -1.58 5.58
N LEU A 258 0.33 -1.99 6.36
CA LEU A 258 0.40 -1.87 7.82
C LEU A 258 1.40 -2.85 8.46
N LEU A 259 1.89 -3.82 7.69
CA LEU A 259 2.82 -4.84 8.17
C LEU A 259 4.29 -4.47 7.83
N PRO A 260 5.25 -4.81 8.71
CA PRO A 260 6.65 -4.40 8.56
C PRO A 260 7.40 -5.30 7.58
N LEU A 261 7.05 -5.25 6.28
CA LEU A 261 7.66 -6.09 5.25
C LEU A 261 9.19 -5.98 5.18
N HIS A 262 9.74 -4.79 5.42
CA HIS A 262 11.18 -4.56 5.44
C HIS A 262 11.88 -5.23 6.64
N ALA A 263 11.18 -5.44 7.75
CA ALA A 263 11.72 -6.10 8.95
C ALA A 263 11.46 -7.61 8.97
N CYS A 264 10.86 -8.16 7.92
CA CYS A 264 10.70 -9.61 7.78
C CYS A 264 12.05 -10.32 7.85
N CYS A 265 12.11 -11.42 8.59
CA CYS A 265 13.36 -12.12 8.87
C CYS A 265 13.28 -13.61 8.56
N TRP A 266 14.41 -14.24 8.31
CA TRP A 266 14.55 -15.68 8.12
C TRP A 266 15.88 -16.17 8.68
N ALA A 267 16.00 -17.47 8.90
CA ALA A 267 17.29 -18.11 9.19
C ALA A 267 17.96 -18.57 7.89
N ASP A 268 19.21 -18.19 7.68
CA ASP A 268 20.02 -18.74 6.58
C ASP A 268 20.47 -20.18 6.88
N GLU A 269 21.19 -20.81 5.94
CA GLU A 269 21.66 -22.20 6.06
C GLU A 269 22.54 -22.44 7.30
N GLY A 270 23.18 -21.39 7.83
CA GLY A 270 23.98 -21.45 9.07
C GLY A 270 23.17 -21.22 10.34
N GLY A 271 21.85 -21.05 10.23
CA GLY A 271 20.98 -20.66 11.33
C GLY A 271 21.14 -19.20 11.76
N VAL A 272 21.87 -18.39 10.98
CA VAL A 272 22.04 -16.96 11.26
C VAL A 272 20.78 -16.23 10.81
N ARG A 273 20.19 -15.45 11.71
CA ARG A 273 19.03 -14.62 11.40
C ARG A 273 19.44 -13.50 10.44
N ARG A 274 18.65 -13.31 9.39
CA ARG A 274 18.79 -12.26 8.38
C ARG A 274 17.47 -11.52 8.26
N TYR A 275 17.55 -10.23 8.00
CA TYR A 275 16.38 -9.38 7.74
C TYR A 275 16.33 -9.01 6.26
N LEU A 276 15.13 -8.79 5.72
CA LEU A 276 14.97 -8.31 4.35
C LEU A 276 15.67 -6.96 4.19
N LEU A 277 15.61 -6.12 5.24
CA LEU A 277 16.34 -4.87 5.29
C LEU A 277 17.85 -5.05 5.16
N ASP A 278 18.46 -6.15 5.63
CA ASP A 278 19.91 -6.36 5.49
C ASP A 278 20.31 -6.48 4.01
N ASP A 279 19.47 -7.14 3.21
CA ASP A 279 19.65 -7.27 1.76
C ASP A 279 19.39 -5.92 1.03
N LEU A 280 18.67 -5.00 1.67
CA LEU A 280 18.46 -3.61 1.21
C LEU A 280 19.54 -2.63 1.72
N GLU A 281 20.14 -2.90 2.88
CA GLU A 281 21.00 -2.00 3.67
C GLU A 281 22.47 -1.96 3.22
N ALA A 282 22.87 -2.84 2.30
CA ALA A 282 24.13 -2.67 1.55
C ALA A 282 24.23 -1.26 0.92
N MET A 283 23.10 -0.55 0.77
CA MET A 283 23.01 0.86 0.36
C MET A 283 23.21 1.87 1.52
N LEU A 284 22.63 1.66 2.71
CA LEU A 284 22.76 2.62 3.82
C LEU A 284 24.19 2.64 4.37
N GLY A 285 24.91 1.51 4.37
CA GLY A 285 26.34 1.49 4.73
C GLY A 285 27.23 2.34 3.80
N ALA A 286 26.95 2.30 2.48
CA ALA A 286 27.66 3.12 1.49
C ALA A 286 27.29 4.61 1.60
N LYS A 287 26.01 4.92 1.78
CA LYS A 287 25.52 6.30 1.98
C LYS A 287 25.88 6.87 3.34
N ARG A 288 26.05 6.05 4.39
CA ARG A 288 26.54 6.45 5.73
C ARG A 288 27.98 6.91 5.68
N LYS A 289 28.83 6.28 4.85
CA LYS A 289 30.19 6.77 4.55
C LYS A 289 30.17 8.09 3.78
N GLU A 290 29.18 8.35 2.93
CA GLU A 290 29.02 9.66 2.24
C GLU A 290 28.37 10.74 3.11
N LEU A 291 27.32 10.42 3.86
CA LEU A 291 26.60 11.31 4.76
C LEU A 291 27.43 11.70 6.00
N SER A 292 28.40 10.87 6.39
CA SER A 292 29.42 11.26 7.38
C SER A 292 30.31 12.43 6.92
N LYS A 293 30.25 12.81 5.63
CA LYS A 293 30.93 13.99 5.07
C LYS A 293 30.05 15.24 5.04
N VAL A 294 28.75 15.12 5.30
CA VAL A 294 27.84 16.27 5.38
C VAL A 294 27.84 16.78 6.82
N ARG A 295 28.37 18.00 7.02
CA ARG A 295 28.39 18.66 8.33
C ARG A 295 26.97 19.00 8.78
N MET A 296 26.40 18.14 9.62
CA MET A 296 25.44 18.60 10.64
C MET A 296 26.15 19.68 11.49
N SER A 297 25.42 20.73 11.87
CA SER A 297 25.99 21.70 12.82
C SER A 297 26.30 20.96 14.13
N ALA A 298 27.43 21.31 14.76
CA ALA A 298 27.81 20.69 16.04
C ALA A 298 26.70 20.84 17.09
N VAL A 299 25.86 21.87 16.96
CA VAL A 299 24.72 22.15 17.84
C VAL A 299 23.57 21.16 17.62
N ASP A 300 23.26 20.81 16.37
CA ASP A 300 22.22 19.81 16.05
C ASP A 300 22.65 18.40 16.45
N ALA A 301 23.94 18.08 16.26
CA ALA A 301 24.53 16.82 16.70
C ALA A 301 24.49 16.68 18.23
N VAL A 302 24.85 17.75 18.96
CA VAL A 302 24.85 17.77 20.42
C VAL A 302 23.42 17.74 20.98
N ASN A 303 22.46 18.48 20.39
CA ASN A 303 21.06 18.48 20.83
C ASN A 303 20.34 17.14 20.56
N ALA A 304 20.62 16.49 19.43
CA ALA A 304 20.17 15.13 19.19
C ALA A 304 20.82 14.17 20.19
N GLN A 305 22.13 14.27 20.44
CA GLN A 305 22.85 13.43 21.38
C GLN A 305 22.38 13.58 22.84
N PHE A 306 21.96 14.77 23.27
CA PHE A 306 21.37 14.99 24.60
C PHE A 306 19.96 14.39 24.73
N ARG A 307 19.13 14.43 23.69
CA ARG A 307 17.80 13.79 23.69
C ARG A 307 17.90 12.25 23.69
N LEU A 308 18.99 11.71 23.15
CA LEU A 308 19.21 10.26 23.02
C LEU A 308 19.98 9.63 24.18
N ARG A 309 20.61 10.43 25.05
CA ARG A 309 21.42 9.94 26.19
C ARG A 309 20.62 9.30 27.33
N GLY A 310 19.29 9.45 27.34
CA GLY A 310 18.40 8.86 28.34
C GLY A 310 17.65 7.60 27.88
N MET A 311 17.80 7.18 26.62
CA MET A 311 17.16 5.98 26.09
C MET A 311 18.17 4.81 26.13
N PRO A 312 17.80 3.63 26.68
CA PRO A 312 18.71 2.48 26.73
C PRO A 312 19.10 1.95 25.34
N GLU A 313 18.29 2.21 24.31
CA GLU A 313 18.61 1.95 22.91
C GLU A 313 18.55 3.24 22.07
N LYS A 314 19.49 3.35 21.12
CA LYS A 314 19.50 4.46 20.16
C LYS A 314 18.34 4.25 19.18
N PRO A 315 17.46 5.25 18.96
CA PRO A 315 16.56 5.19 17.81
C PRO A 315 17.40 5.01 16.56
N PHE A 316 16.91 4.21 15.62
CA PHE A 316 17.60 3.75 14.40
C PHE A 316 18.63 2.62 14.56
N ALA A 317 18.82 2.04 15.75
CA ALA A 317 19.68 0.86 15.93
C ALA A 317 18.99 -0.48 15.57
N ASN A 318 17.65 -0.48 15.52
CA ASN A 318 16.85 -1.68 15.31
C ASN A 318 15.87 -1.48 14.12
N PRO A 319 15.74 -2.45 13.18
CA PRO A 319 14.82 -2.38 12.03
C PRO A 319 13.35 -2.07 12.42
N TYR A 320 12.93 -2.39 13.64
CA TYR A 320 11.58 -2.13 14.15
C TYR A 320 11.26 -0.65 14.35
N TYR A 321 12.25 0.21 14.60
CA TYR A 321 12.04 1.66 14.67
C TYR A 321 11.69 2.29 13.30
N TRP A 322 11.97 1.56 12.20
CA TRP A 322 11.64 2.00 10.84
C TRP A 322 10.23 1.62 10.41
N ALA A 323 9.54 0.73 11.13
CA ALA A 323 8.16 0.35 10.81
C ALA A 323 7.17 1.52 10.94
N ALA A 324 7.49 2.51 11.79
CA ALA A 324 6.74 3.76 11.88
C ALA A 324 6.99 4.73 10.71
N PHE A 325 8.00 4.49 9.88
CA PHE A 325 8.38 5.33 8.73
C PHE A 325 8.22 4.55 7.42
N GLN A 326 7.00 4.13 7.11
CA GLN A 326 6.68 3.86 5.71
C GLN A 326 6.42 5.18 5.00
N CYS A 327 7.19 5.45 3.94
CA CYS A 327 6.85 6.52 3.02
C CYS A 327 5.58 6.14 2.25
N ILE A 328 4.43 6.56 2.77
CA ILE A 328 3.18 6.63 2.01
C ILE A 328 3.38 7.80 1.03
N GLY A 329 3.58 7.49 -0.24
CA GLY A 329 3.85 8.48 -1.27
C GLY A 329 2.69 9.44 -1.47
N ALA A 330 2.73 10.61 -0.84
CA ALA A 330 2.05 11.80 -1.36
C ALA A 330 3.03 12.50 -2.33
N GLY A 331 2.79 12.34 -3.63
CA GLY A 331 3.32 13.15 -4.74
C GLY A 331 4.77 13.65 -4.62
N TRP A 332 5.72 12.91 -5.19
CA TRP A 332 7.05 13.45 -5.49
C TRP A 332 6.92 14.55 -6.55
N ARG A 333 7.29 15.80 -6.21
CA ARG A 333 7.50 16.87 -7.20
C ARG A 333 8.99 17.20 -7.28
N PRO A 334 9.63 17.05 -8.46
CA PRO A 334 10.95 17.65 -8.65
C PRO A 334 10.82 19.18 -8.65
N ARG A 335 11.65 19.87 -7.88
CA ARG A 335 11.84 21.32 -8.03
C ARG A 335 12.64 21.56 -9.33
N LYS A 336 12.19 22.54 -10.11
CA LYS A 336 12.92 23.08 -11.26
C LYS A 336 14.21 23.75 -10.83
#